data_AF-A0A821DAN9-F1
#
_entry.id   AF-A0A821DAN9-F1
#
_cell.length_a   1.000
_cell.length_b   1.000
_cell.length_c   1.000
_cell.angle_alpha   90.00
_cell.angle_beta   90.00
_cell.angle_gamma   90.00
#
_symmetry.space_group_name_H-M   'P 1'
#
loop_
_entity.id
_entity.type
_entity.pdbx_description
1 polymer ?
#
loop_
_entity_poly.entity_id
_entity_poly.type
_entity_poly.pdbx_seq_one_letter_code
_entity_poly.pdbx_strand_id
1 'polypeptide(L)' 'KTTTAVKYWKCEDRTCNAGVHANISNVFIKTAGIHSHLQSPEQIEVRTFKQNIKRRVINETTAIA' A
#
# COMPACT_ATOMS: atom_id res chain seq x y z
N LYS A 1 -25.06 -16.48 -8.65
CA LYS A 1 -23.60 -16.21 -8.47
C LYS A 1 -23.49 -14.94 -7.63
N THR A 2 -23.10 -15.06 -6.35
CA THR A 2 -22.93 -13.90 -5.49
C THR A 2 -21.62 -13.23 -5.86
N THR A 3 -21.66 -12.17 -6.66
CA THR A 3 -20.48 -11.34 -6.94
C THR A 3 -20.18 -10.53 -5.69
N THR A 4 -19.25 -11.01 -4.87
CA THR A 4 -18.64 -10.20 -3.81
C THR A 4 -17.99 -8.99 -4.45
N ALA A 5 -18.31 -7.79 -3.97
CA ALA A 5 -17.71 -6.56 -4.48
C ALA A 5 -16.19 -6.58 -4.19
N VAL A 6 -15.38 -6.38 -5.23
CA VAL A 6 -13.92 -6.38 -5.16
C VAL A 6 -13.40 -5.01 -5.54
N LYS A 7 -12.47 -4.48 -4.73
CA LYS A 7 -11.67 -3.31 -5.06
C LYS A 7 -10.41 -3.76 -5.79
N TYR A 8 -10.08 -3.08 -6.89
CA TYR A 8 -8.87 -3.37 -7.65
C TYR A 8 -7.89 -2.19 -7.51
N TRP A 9 -6.66 -2.52 -7.13
CA TRP A 9 -5.54 -1.59 -7.03
C TRP A 9 -4.51 -1.95 -8.10
N LYS A 10 -4.06 -0.97 -8.88
CA LYS A 10 -3.01 -1.16 -9.89
C LYS A 10 -1.70 -0.58 -9.36
N CYS A 11 -0.58 -1.14 -9.82
CA CYS A 11 0.72 -0.51 -9.66
C CYS A 11 0.67 0.95 -10.17
N GLU A 12 1.41 1.83 -9.48
CA GLU A 12 1.52 3.24 -9.84
C GLU A 12 2.27 3.46 -11.16
N ASP A 13 3.21 2.56 -11.48
CA ASP A 13 3.86 2.55 -12.78
C ASP A 13 2.86 2.12 -13.87
N ARG A 14 2.58 3.04 -14.79
CA ARG A 14 1.62 2.82 -15.89
C ARG A 14 2.06 1.73 -16.87
N THR A 15 3.36 1.47 -16.96
CA THR A 15 3.94 0.41 -17.79
C THR A 15 3.83 -0.97 -17.13
N CYS A 16 3.51 -1.00 -15.84
CA CYS A 16 3.37 -2.21 -15.06
C CYS A 16 1.92 -2.71 -15.05
N ASN A 17 1.75 -4.02 -15.26
CA ASN A 17 0.44 -4.68 -15.22
C ASN A 17 0.16 -5.37 -13.88
N ALA A 18 1.04 -5.21 -12.90
CA ALA A 18 0.83 -5.72 -11.56
C ALA A 18 -0.32 -4.99 -10.86
N GLY A 19 -1.10 -5.73 -10.10
CA GLY A 19 -2.20 -5.21 -9.30
C GLY A 19 -2.64 -6.17 -8.20
N VAL A 20 -3.56 -5.69 -7.37
CA VAL A 20 -4.07 -6.41 -6.21
C VAL A 20 -5.59 -6.30 -6.19
N HIS A 21 -6.24 -7.43 -6.00
CA HIS A 21 -7.65 -7.50 -5.66
C HIS A 21 -7.77 -7.50 -4.14
N ALA A 22 -8.55 -6.56 -3.61
CA ALA A 22 -8.88 -6.45 -2.21
C ALA A 22 -10.41 -6.48 -2.03
N ASN A 23 -10.90 -6.87 -0.86
CA ASN A 23 -12.32 -6.73 -0.56
C ASN A 23 -12.67 -5.26 -0.27
N ILE A 24 -13.95 -4.98 -0.04
CA ILE A 24 -14.44 -3.63 0.30
C ILE A 24 -13.81 -3.06 1.58
N SER A 25 -13.35 -3.91 2.51
CA SER A 25 -12.65 -3.54 3.74
C SER A 25 -11.12 -3.45 3.57
N ASN A 26 -10.63 -3.39 2.32
CA ASN A 26 -9.21 -3.34 1.96
C ASN A 26 -8.38 -4.54 2.44
N VAL A 27 -9.01 -5.69 2.70
CA VAL A 27 -8.31 -6.94 2.99
C VAL A 27 -7.82 -7.56 1.68
N PHE A 28 -6.57 -7.95 1.65
CA PHE A 28 -5.94 -8.63 0.51
C PHE A 28 -6.69 -9.91 0.14
N ILE A 29 -6.96 -10.10 -1.15
CA ILE A 29 -7.55 -11.34 -1.69
C ILE A 29 -6.51 -12.07 -2.55
N LYS A 30 -6.02 -11.40 -3.60
CA LYS A 30 -5.05 -11.99 -4.54
C LYS A 30 -4.28 -10.93 -5.31
N THR A 31 -3.11 -11.29 -5.79
CA THR A 31 -2.37 -10.53 -6.79
C THR A 31 -2.88 -10.81 -8.21
N ALA A 32 -2.61 -9.88 -9.12
CA ALA A 32 -2.83 -10.03 -10.55
C ALA A 32 -1.61 -9.47 -11.29
N GLY A 33 -1.05 -10.22 -12.23
CA GLY A 33 0.19 -9.84 -12.91
C GLY A 33 1.44 -9.93 -12.03
N ILE A 34 2.59 -9.62 -12.62
CA ILE A 34 3.91 -9.62 -11.99
C ILE A 34 4.55 -8.26 -12.26
N HIS A 35 5.31 -7.73 -11.28
CA HIS A 35 6.06 -6.49 -11.48
C HIS A 35 7.18 -6.70 -12.50
N SER A 36 7.21 -5.85 -13.53
CA SER A 36 8.26 -5.81 -14.56
C SER A 36 9.37 -4.80 -14.25
N HIS A 37 9.32 -4.17 -13.07
CA HIS A 37 10.24 -3.14 -12.65
C HIS A 37 10.61 -3.33 -11.19
N LEU A 38 11.77 -2.79 -10.81
CA LEU A 38 12.17 -2.67 -9.42
C LEU A 38 11.47 -1.46 -8.79
N GLN A 39 11.35 -1.49 -7.47
CA GLN A 39 10.89 -0.33 -6.72
C GLN A 39 12.00 0.72 -6.69
N SER A 40 11.65 2.00 -6.88
CA SER A 40 12.63 3.09 -6.81
C SER A 40 13.21 3.19 -5.38
N PRO A 41 14.54 3.28 -5.19
CA PRO A 41 15.17 3.47 -3.88
C PRO A 41 14.62 4.70 -3.15
N GLU A 42 14.43 5.81 -3.86
CA GLU A 42 13.87 7.05 -3.29
C GLU A 42 12.46 6.83 -2.73
N GLN A 43 11.62 6.08 -3.46
CA GLN A 43 10.26 5.76 -2.98
C GLN A 43 10.29 4.90 -1.71
N ILE A 44 11.27 3.99 -1.60
CA ILE A 44 11.48 3.17 -0.40
C ILE A 44 11.87 4.05 0.78
N GLU A 45 12.82 4.97 0.58
CA GLU A 45 13.31 5.88 1.61
C GLU A 45 12.20 6.81 2.11
N VAL A 46 11.47 7.46 1.20
CA VAL A 46 10.35 8.34 1.54
C VAL A 46 9.24 7.57 2.29
N ARG A 47 8.92 6.34 1.86
CA ARG A 47 7.92 5.50 2.54
C ARG A 47 8.38 5.17 3.97
N THR A 48 9.64 4.79 4.12
CA THR A 48 10.24 4.43 5.40
C THR A 48 10.25 5.62 6.36
N PHE A 49 10.65 6.79 5.87
CA PHE A 49 10.62 8.04 6.61
C PHE A 49 9.20 8.39 7.10
N LYS A 50 8.20 8.34 6.21
CA LYS A 50 6.79 8.58 6.57
C LYS A 50 6.27 7.61 7.62
N GLN A 51 6.63 6.34 7.52
CA GLN A 51 6.26 5.33 8.51
C GLN A 51 6.91 5.60 9.87
N ASN A 52 8.17 6.01 9.88
CA ASN A 52 8.88 6.36 11.11
C ASN A 52 8.28 7.60 11.78
N ILE A 53 7.92 8.64 11.03
CA ILE A 53 7.22 9.81 11.59
C ILE A 53 5.87 9.40 12.18
N LYS A 54 5.04 8.65 11.44
CA LYS A 54 3.74 8.19 11.96
C LYS A 54 3.89 7.37 13.24
N ARG A 55 4.90 6.49 13.30
CA ARG A 55 5.20 5.71 14.49
C ARG A 55 5.61 6.58 15.67
N ARG A 56 6.44 7.59 15.44
CA ARG A 56 6.81 8.57 16.46
C ARG A 56 5.60 9.32 16.98
N VAL A 57 4.73 9.85 16.11
CA VAL A 57 3.52 10.57 16.56
C VAL A 57 2.61 9.71 17.45
N ILE A 58 2.46 8.41 17.13
CA ILE A 58 1.67 7.49 17.95
C ILE A 58 2.35 7.26 19.32
N ASN A 59 3.67 7.04 19.31
CA ASN A 59 4.44 6.69 20.51
C ASN A 59 4.77 7.92 21.40
N GLU A 60 4.96 9.08 20.81
CA GLU A 60 5.19 10.38 21.45
C GLU A 60 3.83 11.04 21.78
N THR A 61 2.89 10.24 22.27
CA THR A 61 1.80 10.72 23.13
C THR A 61 2.39 11.21 24.46
N THR A 62 3.31 12.17 24.38
CA THR A 62 3.60 13.11 25.46
C THR A 62 2.31 13.87 25.67
N ALA A 63 1.72 13.71 26.86
CA ALA A 63 0.60 14.52 27.30
C ALA A 63 0.94 15.99 27.04
N ILE A 64 0.08 16.67 26.27
CA ILE A 64 0.06 18.13 26.26
C ILE A 64 -0.44 18.50 27.67
N ALA A 65 0.49 18.86 28.55
CA ALA A 65 0.21 19.37 29.87
C ALA A 65 -0.40 20.78 29.78
#